data_AF-A0A6I4R020-F1
#
_entry.id   AF-A0A6I4R020-F1
#
_cell.length_a   1.000
_cell.length_b   1.000
_cell.length_c   1.000
_cell.angle_alpha   90.00
_cell.angle_beta   90.00
_cell.angle_gamma   90.00
#
_symmetry.space_group_name_H-M   'P 1'
#
loop_
_entity.id
_entity.type
_entity.pdbx_description
1 polymer ?
#
loop_
_entity_poly.entity_id
_entity_poly.type
_entity_poly.pdbx_seq_one_letter_code
_entity_poly.pdbx_strand_id
1 'polypeptide(L)'
;MLGYVIPLCLALLGLALLLTLARLVKGPSLPDRILALDTLYINAIALIVLLGIWEGSDLYFEAALLIAVMGFVGTVAITKYLLRGDIIE
;
A
#
# COMPACT_ATOMS: atom_id res chain seq x y z
N MET A 1 16.77 -4.88 21.27
CA MET A 1 15.78 -3.78 21.08
C MET A 1 14.97 -3.99 19.81
N LEU A 2 15.60 -4.16 18.63
CA LEU A 2 14.90 -4.45 17.36
C LEU A 2 14.03 -5.72 17.39
N GLY A 3 14.43 -6.76 18.13
CA GLY A 3 13.69 -8.03 18.24
C GLY A 3 12.26 -7.93 18.79
N TYR A 4 11.91 -6.87 19.52
CA TYR A 4 10.54 -6.62 20.00
C TYR A 4 9.84 -5.51 19.22
N VAL A 5 10.61 -4.54 18.72
CA VAL A 5 10.07 -3.39 17.98
C VAL A 5 9.55 -3.82 16.62
N ILE A 6 10.28 -4.67 15.88
CA ILE A 6 9.85 -5.08 14.53
C ILE A 6 8.54 -5.88 14.58
N PRO A 7 8.35 -6.90 15.45
CA PRO A 7 7.08 -7.61 15.55
C PRO A 7 5.92 -6.70 15.98
N LEU A 8 6.17 -5.73 16.87
CA LEU A 8 5.18 -4.73 17.25
C LEU A 8 4.77 -3.86 16.07
N CYS A 9 5.74 -3.36 15.29
CA CYS A 9 5.49 -2.60 14.06
C CYS A 9 4.73 -3.43 13.02
N LEU A 10 5.09 -4.69 12.83
CA LEU A 10 4.39 -5.62 11.93
C LEU A 10 2.93 -5.82 12.36
N ALA A 11 2.67 -6.00 13.66
CA ALA A 11 1.31 -6.12 14.18
C ALA A 11 0.48 -4.83 13.96
N LEU A 12 1.06 -3.67 14.26
CA LEU A 12 0.40 -2.37 14.08
C LEU A 12 0.11 -2.07 12.60
N LEU A 13 1.07 -2.34 11.70
CA LEU A 13 0.87 -2.17 10.26
C LEU A 13 -0.09 -3.21 9.69
N GLY A 14 -0.08 -4.44 10.19
CA GLY A 14 -1.07 -5.46 9.84
C GLY A 14 -2.48 -5.02 10.19
N LEU A 15 -2.67 -4.45 11.39
CA LEU A 15 -3.95 -3.84 11.79
C LEU A 15 -4.31 -2.65 10.90
N ALA A 16 -3.36 -1.75 10.61
CA ALA A 16 -3.59 -0.63 9.72
C ALA A 16 -4.04 -1.10 8.32
N LEU A 17 -3.40 -2.15 7.78
CA LEU A 17 -3.76 -2.74 6.49
C LEU A 17 -5.19 -3.29 6.50
N LEU A 18 -5.58 -4.02 7.54
CA LEU A 18 -6.96 -4.51 7.71
C LEU A 18 -7.98 -3.37 7.80
N LEU A 19 -7.67 -2.30 8.54
CA LEU A 19 -8.53 -1.13 8.63
C LEU A 19 -8.68 -0.41 7.29
N THR A 20 -7.58 -0.26 6.53
CA THR A 20 -7.62 0.32 5.19
C THR A 20 -8.40 -0.53 4.20
N LEU A 21 -8.29 -1.86 4.30
CA LEU A 21 -9.07 -2.80 3.50
C LEU A 21 -10.57 -2.68 3.80
N ALA A 22 -10.94 -2.56 5.09
CA ALA A 22 -12.32 -2.31 5.47
C ALA A 22 -12.85 -0.97 4.92
N ARG A 23 -12.02 0.08 4.90
CA ARG A 23 -12.36 1.39 4.32
C ARG A 23 -12.50 1.32 2.79
N LEU A 24 -11.67 0.54 2.12
CA LEU A 24 -11.74 0.33 0.66
C LEU A 24 -13.08 -0.29 0.25
N VAL A 25 -13.56 -1.30 0.99
CA VAL A 25 -14.85 -1.96 0.71
C VAL A 25 -16.04 -1.08 1.07
N LYS A 26 -16.00 -0.41 2.23
CA LYS A 26 -17.12 0.40 2.75
C LYS A 26 -17.15 1.85 2.26
N GLY A 27 -16.16 2.29 1.46
CA GLY A 27 -16.04 3.66 1.01
C GLY A 27 -17.31 4.15 0.28
N PRO A 28 -17.89 5.31 0.64
CA PRO A 28 -19.15 5.79 0.08
C PRO A 28 -18.97 6.37 -1.34
N SER A 29 -17.83 7.01 -1.61
CA SER A 29 -17.51 7.60 -2.92
C SER A 29 -16.39 6.84 -3.64
N LEU A 30 -16.34 6.95 -4.97
CA LEU A 30 -15.23 6.39 -5.76
C LEU A 30 -13.87 7.00 -5.38
N PRO A 31 -13.71 8.33 -5.22
CA PRO A 31 -12.46 8.92 -4.73
C PRO A 31 -12.02 8.38 -3.37
N ASP A 32 -12.94 8.18 -2.42
CA ASP A 32 -12.59 7.59 -1.11
C ASP A 32 -11.99 6.19 -1.23
N ARG A 33 -12.51 5.39 -2.17
CA ARG A 33 -12.00 4.04 -2.43
C ARG A 33 -10.63 4.08 -3.10
N ILE A 34 -10.42 5.01 -4.03
CA ILE A 34 -9.11 5.21 -4.69
C ILE A 34 -8.05 5.61 -3.66
N LEU A 35 -8.35 6.55 -2.78
CA LEU A 35 -7.44 6.96 -1.70
C LEU A 35 -7.19 5.82 -0.70
N ALA A 36 -8.20 5.02 -0.38
CA ALA A 36 -8.03 3.84 0.47
C ALA A 36 -7.14 2.78 -0.19
N LEU A 37 -7.24 2.59 -1.51
CA LEU A 37 -6.38 1.70 -2.28
C LEU A 37 -4.93 2.17 -2.26
N ASP A 38 -4.70 3.48 -2.46
CA ASP A 38 -3.36 4.08 -2.41
C ASP A 38 -2.71 3.90 -1.02
N THR A 39 -3.49 4.14 0.04
CA THR A 39 -3.04 3.92 1.42
C THR A 39 -2.72 2.44 1.67
N LEU A 40 -3.49 1.53 1.08
CA LEU A 40 -3.26 0.09 1.21
C LEU A 40 -1.94 -0.35 0.54
N TYR A 41 -1.58 0.24 -0.62
CA TYR A 41 -0.26 0.03 -1.23
C TYR A 41 0.88 0.46 -0.31
N ILE A 42 0.78 1.66 0.28
CA ILE A 42 1.81 2.18 1.20
C ILE A 42 1.96 1.28 2.42
N ASN A 43 0.85 0.81 3.01
CA ASN A 43 0.88 -0.12 4.14
C ASN A 43 1.53 -1.46 3.77
N ALA A 44 1.26 -1.98 2.58
CA ALA A 44 1.87 -3.21 2.07
C ALA A 44 3.38 -3.05 1.87
N ILE A 45 3.82 -1.93 1.29
CA ILE A 45 5.24 -1.59 1.10
C ILE A 45 5.95 -1.54 2.46
N ALA A 46 5.36 -0.88 3.45
CA ALA A 46 5.93 -0.80 4.80
C ALA A 46 6.09 -2.18 5.45
N LEU A 47 5.10 -3.06 5.31
CA LEU A 47 5.16 -4.44 5.81
C LEU A 47 6.28 -5.24 5.13
N ILE A 48 6.38 -5.16 3.80
CA ILE A 48 7.41 -5.89 3.03
C ILE A 48 8.81 -5.42 3.42
N VAL A 49 9.03 -4.10 3.57
CA VAL A 49 10.32 -3.55 3.98
C VAL A 49 10.68 -3.98 5.40
N LEU A 50 9.73 -3.95 6.35
CA LEU A 50 9.95 -4.42 7.72
C LEU A 50 10.27 -5.91 7.79
N LEU A 51 9.62 -6.73 6.95
CA LEU A 51 9.97 -8.15 6.80
C LEU A 51 11.36 -8.33 6.21
N GLY A 52 11.75 -7.53 5.22
CA GLY A 52 13.11 -7.52 4.68
C GLY A 52 14.17 -7.21 5.73
N ILE A 53 13.89 -6.24 6.61
CA ILE A 53 14.77 -5.90 7.74
C ILE A 53 14.84 -7.05 8.75
N TRP A 54 13.72 -7.76 8.98
CA TRP A 54 13.68 -8.91 9.90
C TRP A 54 14.48 -10.11 9.40
N GLU A 55 14.32 -10.46 8.12
CA GLU A 55 15.01 -11.58 7.46
C GLU A 55 16.45 -11.23 7.02
N GLY A 56 16.81 -9.95 7.02
CA GLY A 56 18.12 -9.47 6.57
C GLY A 56 18.35 -9.65 5.06
N SER A 57 17.29 -9.53 4.26
CA SER A 57 17.34 -9.74 2.80
C SER A 57 16.91 -8.51 2.02
N ASP A 58 17.79 -8.05 1.13
CA ASP A 58 17.55 -6.88 0.27
C ASP A 58 16.51 -7.14 -0.83
N LEU A 59 16.20 -8.42 -1.12
CA LEU A 59 15.20 -8.80 -2.13
C LEU A 59 13.82 -8.20 -1.84
N TYR A 60 13.45 -8.09 -0.57
CA TYR A 60 12.19 -7.48 -0.16
C TYR A 60 12.15 -5.97 -0.47
N PHE A 61 13.30 -5.29 -0.39
CA PHE A 61 13.38 -3.87 -0.73
C PHE A 61 13.16 -3.63 -2.23
N GLU A 62 13.75 -4.47 -3.07
CA GLU A 62 13.51 -4.42 -4.53
C GLU A 62 12.04 -4.68 -4.87
N ALA A 63 11.42 -5.69 -4.25
CA ALA A 63 10.00 -5.99 -4.42
C ALA A 63 9.10 -4.81 -3.97
N ALA A 64 9.44 -4.18 -2.84
CA ALA A 64 8.74 -3.01 -2.33
C ALA A 64 8.80 -1.82 -3.30
N LEU A 65 9.96 -1.59 -3.93
CA LEU A 65 10.13 -0.54 -4.94
C LEU A 65 9.26 -0.78 -6.18
N LEU A 66 9.20 -2.02 -6.67
CA LEU A 66 8.33 -2.38 -7.79
C LEU A 66 6.86 -2.15 -7.47
N ILE A 67 6.42 -2.55 -6.26
CA ILE A 67 5.05 -2.32 -5.81
C ILE A 67 4.75 -0.82 -5.68
N ALA A 68 5.71 -0.02 -5.20
CA ALA A 68 5.55 1.43 -5.08
C ALA A 68 5.29 2.10 -6.44
N VAL A 69 6.08 1.76 -7.45
CA VAL A 69 5.90 2.30 -8.81
C VAL A 69 4.58 1.83 -9.41
N MET A 70 4.27 0.54 -9.31
CA MET A 70 3.04 -0.03 -9.87
C MET A 70 1.78 0.52 -9.17
N GLY A 71 1.81 0.67 -7.85
CA GLY A 71 0.73 1.25 -7.05
C GLY A 71 0.46 2.68 -7.47
N PHE A 72 1.50 3.53 -7.51
CA PHE A 72 1.38 4.93 -7.92
C PHE A 72 0.80 5.07 -9.35
N VAL A 73 1.34 4.32 -10.31
CA VAL A 73 0.85 4.34 -11.71
C VAL A 73 -0.62 3.91 -11.77
N GLY A 74 -1.01 2.88 -11.00
CA GLY A 74 -2.39 2.44 -10.89
C GLY A 74 -3.33 3.53 -10.37
N THR A 75 -2.95 4.19 -9.27
CA THR A 75 -3.77 5.26 -8.67
C THR A 75 -3.93 6.44 -9.63
N VAL A 76 -2.86 6.85 -10.32
CA VAL A 76 -2.89 7.93 -11.32
C VAL A 76 -3.78 7.56 -12.51
N ALA A 77 -3.65 6.33 -13.04
CA ALA A 77 -4.45 5.86 -14.16
C ALA A 77 -5.95 5.87 -13.83
N ILE A 78 -6.34 5.34 -12.66
CA ILE A 78 -7.73 5.30 -12.22
C ILE A 78 -8.27 6.72 -12.00
N THR A 79 -7.48 7.60 -11.40
CA THR A 79 -7.89 9.00 -11.16
C THR A 79 -8.06 9.76 -12.48
N LYS A 80 -7.16 9.57 -13.44
CA LYS A 80 -7.26 10.17 -14.77
C LYS A 80 -8.50 9.67 -15.52
N TYR A 81 -8.76 8.37 -15.48
CA TYR A 81 -9.96 7.76 -16.04
C TYR A 81 -11.23 8.37 -15.44
N LEU A 82 -11.28 8.52 -14.11
CA LEU A 82 -12.44 9.10 -13.42
C LEU A 82 -12.71 10.56 -13.83
N LEU A 83 -11.67 11.35 -14.11
CA LEU A 83 -11.80 12.76 -14.46
C LEU A 83 -12.16 12.99 -15.94
N ARG A 84 -11.59 12.19 -16.86
CA ARG A 84 -11.68 12.44 -18.31
C ARG A 84 -12.47 11.40 -19.09
N GLY A 85 -12.83 10.27 -18.48
CA GLY A 85 -13.50 9.14 -19.15
C GLY A 85 -12.59 8.32 -20.07
N ASP A 86 -11.36 8.79 -20.33
CA ASP A 86 -10.38 8.11 -21.17
C ASP A 86 -8.96 8.19 -20.58
N ILE A 87 -8.17 7.14 -20.80
CA ILE A 87 -6.86 6.95 -20.15
C ILE A 87 -5.71 7.46 -21.04
N ILE A 88 -5.84 7.27 -22.35
CA ILE A 88 -4.81 7.55 -23.37
C ILE A 88 -5.43 8.48 -24.40
N GLU A 89 -4.79 9.63 -24.62
CA GLU A 89 -5.03 10.52 -25.79
C GLU A 89 -4.13 10.07 -26.94
#